data_AF-A0A355UIV3-F1
#
_entry.id   AF-A0A355UIV3-F1
#
_cell.length_a   1.000
_cell.length_b   1.000
_cell.length_c   1.000
_cell.angle_alpha   90.00
_cell.angle_beta   90.00
_cell.angle_gamma   90.00
#
_symmetry.space_group_name_H-M   'P 1'
#
loop_
_entity.id
_entity.type
_entity.pdbx_description
1 polymer ?
#
loop_
_entity_poly.entity_id
_entity_poly.type
_entity_poly.pdbx_seq_one_letter_code
_entity_poly.pdbx_strand_id
1 'polypeptide(L)'
;MKRIFFLFFLLILFVSCSRKIQVFDKYDFNSGDYVLYGLITMGSTTEFTDKVGEFKIQDISTLKRMQSDWVLYSTNKRMPCGYSYDLFLMKGDSCVNKFSVNLECEYITFDDVEDWFNFPPKLFHKYEKSMIKISEEESREIWEKIKTN
;
A
#
# COMPACT_ATOMS: atom_id res chain seq x y z
N MET A 1 5.58 38.34 -32.85
CA MET A 1 6.56 37.44 -32.19
C MET A 1 6.38 37.33 -30.68
N LYS A 2 6.22 38.42 -29.91
CA LYS A 2 6.03 38.36 -28.43
C LYS A 2 4.77 37.59 -27.95
N ARG A 3 3.69 37.57 -28.74
CA ARG A 3 2.44 36.85 -28.41
C ARG A 3 2.52 35.32 -28.60
N ILE A 4 3.37 34.84 -29.50
CA ILE A 4 3.54 33.39 -29.76
C ILE A 4 4.39 32.73 -28.67
N PHE A 5 5.35 33.48 -28.11
CA PHE A 5 6.18 33.03 -27.00
C PHE A 5 5.35 32.79 -25.71
N PHE A 6 4.30 33.58 -25.50
CA PHE A 6 3.41 33.43 -24.34
C PHE A 6 2.51 32.19 -24.44
N LEU A 7 2.11 31.81 -25.66
CA LEU A 7 1.34 30.58 -25.92
C LEU A 7 2.18 29.32 -25.70
N PHE A 8 3.47 29.33 -26.03
CA PHE A 8 4.38 28.22 -25.73
C PHE A 8 4.66 28.06 -24.22
N PHE A 9 4.73 29.17 -23.47
CA PHE A 9 4.95 29.12 -22.01
C PHE A 9 3.73 28.56 -21.24
N LEU A 10 2.51 28.83 -21.72
CA LEU A 10 1.28 28.27 -21.14
C LEU A 10 1.11 26.77 -21.43
N LEU A 11 1.64 26.26 -22.56
CA LEU A 11 1.54 24.84 -22.91
C LEU A 11 2.45 23.94 -22.05
N ILE A 12 3.57 24.47 -21.56
CA ILE A 12 4.54 23.72 -20.73
C ILE A 12 4.00 23.45 -19.31
N LEU A 13 3.04 24.25 -18.83
CA LEU A 13 2.46 24.11 -17.49
C LEU A 13 1.46 22.94 -17.36
N PHE A 14 1.07 22.29 -18.46
CA PHE A 14 0.17 21.13 -18.44
C PHE A 14 0.89 19.78 -18.43
N VAL A 15 2.22 19.77 -18.44
CA VAL A 15 2.99 18.52 -18.53
C VAL A 15 3.31 18.02 -17.11
N SER A 16 2.71 16.87 -16.77
CA SER A 16 2.99 16.01 -15.61
C SER A 16 2.42 16.43 -14.25
N CYS A 17 1.09 16.41 -14.11
CA CYS A 17 0.49 16.11 -12.81
C CYS A 17 0.56 14.59 -12.60
N SER A 18 1.57 14.10 -11.87
CA SER A 18 1.58 12.70 -11.41
C SER A 18 0.42 12.50 -10.45
N ARG A 19 -0.32 11.39 -10.60
CA ARG A 19 -1.46 11.10 -9.73
C ARG A 19 -0.91 10.85 -8.33
N LYS A 20 -1.39 11.62 -7.37
CA LYS A 20 -1.07 11.48 -5.95
C LYS A 20 -2.21 10.77 -5.24
N ILE A 21 -1.90 9.81 -4.37
CA ILE A 21 -2.87 9.19 -3.47
C ILE A 21 -2.35 9.23 -2.05
N GLN A 22 -3.27 9.18 -1.09
CA GLN A 22 -2.95 8.93 0.31
C GLN A 22 -3.69 7.66 0.70
N VAL A 23 -2.93 6.59 0.97
CA VAL A 23 -3.44 5.20 0.99
C VAL A 23 -4.62 5.00 1.92
N PHE A 24 -4.62 5.72 3.04
CA PHE A 24 -5.65 5.59 4.07
C PHE A 24 -6.49 6.85 4.29
N ASP A 25 -6.55 7.78 3.34
CA ASP A 25 -7.25 9.07 3.50
C ASP A 25 -8.70 8.97 3.99
N LYS A 26 -9.44 7.97 3.51
CA LYS A 26 -10.87 7.77 3.78
C LYS A 26 -11.19 7.04 5.09
N TYR A 27 -10.18 6.55 5.83
CA TYR A 27 -10.40 5.77 7.05
C TYR A 27 -10.24 6.62 8.31
N ASP A 28 -11.29 6.69 9.13
CA ASP A 28 -11.17 7.20 10.50
C ASP A 28 -10.80 6.05 11.44
N PHE A 29 -9.50 5.91 11.70
CA PHE A 29 -8.98 4.88 12.62
C PHE A 29 -9.43 5.06 14.07
N ASN A 30 -10.03 6.19 14.47
CA ASN A 30 -10.61 6.33 15.82
C ASN A 30 -12.02 5.72 15.92
N SER A 31 -12.66 5.40 14.80
CA SER A 31 -14.06 4.95 14.75
C SER A 31 -14.28 3.45 15.03
N GLY A 32 -13.22 2.67 15.25
CA GLY A 32 -13.34 1.25 15.55
C GLY A 32 -12.03 0.46 15.45
N ASP A 33 -12.15 -0.86 15.57
CA ASP A 33 -11.02 -1.79 15.60
C ASP A 33 -10.54 -2.13 14.18
N TYR A 34 -9.61 -1.31 13.68
CA TYR A 34 -8.93 -1.56 12.43
C TYR A 34 -7.71 -2.46 12.64
N VAL A 35 -7.54 -3.43 11.75
CA VAL A 35 -6.36 -4.30 11.73
C VAL A 35 -5.83 -4.36 10.29
N LEU A 36 -4.56 -4.02 10.10
CA LEU A 36 -3.88 -4.22 8.83
C LEU A 36 -3.14 -5.56 8.88
N TYR A 37 -3.55 -6.49 8.04
CA TYR A 37 -2.86 -7.76 7.85
C TYR A 37 -1.90 -7.67 6.66
N GLY A 38 -0.75 -8.32 6.77
CA GLY A 38 0.14 -8.57 5.64
C GLY A 38 0.41 -10.04 5.49
N LEU A 39 -0.08 -10.61 4.38
CA LEU A 39 0.04 -12.02 4.05
C LEU A 39 1.03 -12.19 2.90
N ILE A 40 1.96 -13.13 3.04
CA ILE A 40 3.02 -13.33 2.05
C ILE A 40 2.40 -13.91 0.78
N THR A 41 2.79 -13.38 -0.38
CA THR A 41 2.38 -13.97 -1.67
C THR A 41 3.46 -14.91 -2.20
N MET A 42 3.13 -15.78 -3.15
CA MET A 42 4.11 -16.69 -3.79
C MET A 42 5.11 -15.97 -4.73
N GLY A 43 5.13 -14.64 -4.74
CA GLY A 43 5.89 -13.81 -5.68
C GLY A 43 7.35 -13.54 -5.27
N SER A 44 7.59 -12.38 -4.65
CA SER A 44 8.93 -11.87 -4.32
C SER A 44 9.18 -11.95 -2.82
N THR A 45 9.83 -13.03 -2.40
CA THR A 45 10.37 -13.16 -1.03
C THR A 45 11.64 -12.31 -0.92
N THR A 46 11.76 -11.59 0.18
CA THR A 46 12.91 -10.74 0.52
C THR A 46 13.43 -11.11 1.91
N GLU A 47 14.62 -10.67 2.28
CA GLU A 47 15.12 -10.81 3.66
C GLU A 47 14.11 -10.27 4.69
N PHE A 48 13.36 -9.22 4.32
CA PHE A 48 12.32 -8.66 5.16
C PHE A 48 11.13 -9.63 5.35
N THR A 49 10.65 -10.27 4.28
CA THR A 49 9.53 -11.22 4.39
C THR A 49 9.93 -12.45 5.19
N ASP A 50 11.16 -12.92 5.05
CA ASP A 50 11.67 -14.08 5.79
C ASP A 50 11.79 -13.79 7.28
N LYS A 51 12.21 -12.56 7.61
CA LYS A 51 12.34 -12.08 8.99
C LYS A 51 10.99 -11.85 9.67
N VAL A 52 10.10 -11.11 9.02
CA VAL A 52 8.82 -10.68 9.63
C VAL A 52 7.77 -11.80 9.56
N GLY A 53 7.74 -12.55 8.45
CA GLY A 53 6.65 -13.47 8.16
C GLY A 53 5.34 -12.74 7.85
N GLU A 54 4.24 -13.47 7.94
CA GLU A 54 2.90 -12.89 7.92
C GLU A 54 2.62 -12.16 9.23
N PHE A 55 1.91 -11.04 9.17
CA PHE A 55 1.75 -10.18 10.34
C PHE A 55 0.41 -9.47 10.39
N LYS A 56 0.13 -8.87 11.55
CA LYS A 56 -0.91 -7.87 11.76
C LYS A 56 -0.38 -6.61 12.46
N ILE A 57 -0.99 -5.48 12.17
CA ILE A 57 -0.83 -4.20 12.86
C ILE A 57 -2.22 -3.76 13.34
N GLN A 58 -2.37 -3.68 14.67
CA GLN A 58 -3.63 -3.28 15.32
C GLN A 58 -3.46 -2.03 16.22
N ASP A 59 -2.23 -1.52 16.37
CA ASP A 59 -1.99 -0.28 17.11
C ASP A 59 -2.50 0.92 16.30
N ILE A 60 -3.59 1.53 16.77
CA ILE A 60 -4.23 2.69 16.13
C ILE A 60 -3.24 3.84 15.92
N SER A 61 -2.31 4.05 16.86
CA SER A 61 -1.31 5.11 16.71
C SER A 61 -0.39 4.87 15.52
N THR A 62 -0.04 3.60 15.27
CA THR A 62 0.74 3.16 14.11
C THR A 62 -0.04 3.36 12.83
N LEU A 63 -1.30 2.91 12.77
CA LEU A 63 -2.14 3.06 11.58
C LEU A 63 -2.33 4.54 11.19
N LYS A 64 -2.51 5.45 12.16
CA LYS A 64 -2.60 6.90 11.91
C LYS A 64 -1.28 7.50 11.40
N ARG A 65 -0.13 7.01 11.87
CA ARG A 65 1.18 7.39 11.30
C ARG A 65 1.31 6.91 9.87
N MET A 66 0.92 5.67 9.58
CA MET A 66 0.91 5.13 8.22
C MET A 66 -0.01 5.94 7.30
N GLN A 67 -1.20 6.33 7.78
CA GLN A 67 -2.12 7.21 7.04
C GLN A 67 -1.49 8.53 6.64
N SER A 68 -0.64 9.11 7.50
CA SER A 68 0.05 10.36 7.23
C SER A 68 1.28 10.18 6.33
N ASP A 69 2.00 9.07 6.50
CA ASP A 69 3.25 8.80 5.80
C ASP A 69 3.06 8.23 4.39
N TRP A 70 2.02 7.42 4.19
CA TRP A 70 1.79 6.69 2.94
C TRP A 70 1.06 7.56 1.93
N VAL A 71 1.80 8.58 1.49
CA VAL A 71 1.43 9.51 0.43
C VAL A 71 2.27 9.17 -0.79
N LEU A 72 1.62 8.65 -1.83
CA LEU A 72 2.27 8.00 -2.95
C LEU A 72 2.00 8.73 -4.26
N TYR A 73 2.92 8.57 -5.21
CA TYR A 73 2.83 9.14 -6.54
C TYR A 73 2.85 8.02 -7.57
N SER A 74 2.01 8.15 -8.60
CA SER A 74 1.92 7.16 -9.65
C SER A 74 3.24 7.01 -10.39
N THR A 75 3.46 5.82 -10.93
CA THR A 75 4.65 5.44 -11.67
C THR A 75 4.25 4.68 -12.92
N ASN A 76 5.01 4.90 -13.99
CA ASN A 76 4.90 4.14 -15.23
C ASN A 76 5.84 2.92 -15.25
N LYS A 77 6.60 2.70 -14.18
CA LYS A 77 7.50 1.55 -14.01
C LYS A 77 6.71 0.27 -13.71
N ARG A 78 5.93 -0.20 -14.68
CA ARG A 78 5.25 -1.50 -14.61
C ARG A 78 6.26 -2.60 -14.90
N MET A 79 6.44 -3.52 -13.97
CA MET A 79 7.41 -4.62 -14.07
C MET A 79 6.71 -5.95 -13.76
N PRO A 80 7.01 -7.05 -14.47
CA PRO A 80 6.37 -8.35 -14.24
C PRO A 80 6.88 -9.05 -12.96
N CYS A 81 7.09 -8.30 -11.89
CA CYS A 81 7.47 -8.85 -10.60
C CYS A 81 6.21 -9.40 -9.89
N GLY A 82 6.37 -10.45 -9.08
CA GLY A 82 5.32 -10.87 -8.15
C GLY A 82 5.11 -9.84 -7.03
N TYR A 83 4.39 -10.17 -5.97
CA TYR A 83 4.28 -9.30 -4.79
C TYR A 83 5.01 -9.92 -3.60
N SER A 84 5.46 -9.09 -2.67
CA SER A 84 5.99 -9.55 -1.38
C SER A 84 4.86 -9.83 -0.41
N TYR A 85 3.90 -8.91 -0.33
CA TYR A 85 2.71 -9.02 0.52
C TYR A 85 1.44 -8.62 -0.22
N ASP A 86 0.36 -9.32 0.09
CA ASP A 86 -0.99 -8.78 0.00
C ASP A 86 -1.35 -8.18 1.36
N LEU A 87 -1.82 -6.94 1.34
CA LEU A 87 -2.16 -6.16 2.52
C LEU A 87 -3.67 -5.95 2.57
N PHE A 88 -4.27 -6.29 3.70
CA PHE A 88 -5.72 -6.23 3.93
C PHE A 88 -6.01 -5.36 5.13
N LEU A 89 -6.73 -4.27 4.91
CA LEU A 89 -7.26 -3.47 6.00
C LEU A 89 -8.64 -4.00 6.38
N MET A 90 -8.73 -4.58 7.58
CA MET A 90 -9.97 -5.09 8.14
C MET A 90 -10.57 -4.07 9.11
N LYS A 91 -11.90 -3.98 9.14
CA LYS A 91 -12.67 -3.32 10.20
C LYS A 91 -13.65 -4.35 10.77
N GLY A 92 -13.34 -4.90 11.94
CA GLY A 92 -14.00 -6.12 12.41
C GLY A 92 -13.80 -7.27 11.41
N ASP A 93 -14.89 -7.89 10.96
CA ASP A 93 -14.85 -9.01 10.00
C ASP A 93 -14.89 -8.60 8.51
N SER A 94 -14.96 -7.31 8.22
CA SER A 94 -15.05 -6.81 6.84
C SER A 94 -13.69 -6.32 6.32
N CYS A 95 -13.29 -6.81 5.15
CA CYS A 95 -12.17 -6.25 4.40
C CYS A 95 -12.60 -4.93 3.75
N VAL A 96 -12.01 -3.81 4.19
CA VAL A 96 -12.36 -2.46 3.73
C VAL A 96 -11.30 -1.85 2.80
N ASN A 97 -10.14 -2.49 2.67
CA ASN A 97 -9.15 -2.18 1.65
C ASN A 97 -8.28 -3.40 1.35
N LYS A 98 -7.82 -3.49 0.11
CA LYS A 98 -6.86 -4.50 -0.34
C LYS A 98 -5.87 -3.88 -1.31
N PHE A 99 -4.59 -4.17 -1.10
CA PHE A 99 -3.52 -3.73 -1.99
C PHE A 99 -2.31 -4.65 -1.88
N SER A 100 -1.53 -4.72 -2.94
CA SER A 100 -0.39 -5.61 -3.05
C SER A 100 0.89 -4.81 -3.15
N VAL A 101 1.91 -5.19 -2.38
CA VAL A 101 3.20 -4.50 -2.31
C VAL A 101 4.30 -5.42 -2.79
N ASN A 102 5.14 -4.90 -3.68
CA ASN A 102 6.43 -5.49 -3.99
C ASN A 102 7.55 -4.64 -3.37
N LEU A 103 8.28 -5.24 -2.42
CA LEU A 103 9.37 -4.56 -1.71
C LEU A 103 10.69 -4.56 -2.49
N GLU A 104 10.89 -5.47 -3.43
CA GLU A 104 12.10 -5.51 -4.28
C GLU A 104 12.02 -4.49 -5.41
N CYS A 105 10.87 -4.44 -6.09
CA CYS A 105 10.57 -3.59 -7.22
C CYS A 105 9.98 -2.22 -6.80
N GLU A 106 9.85 -1.98 -5.49
CA GLU A 106 9.45 -0.72 -4.86
C GLU A 106 8.12 -0.13 -5.37
N TYR A 107 7.09 -0.97 -5.51
CA TYR A 107 5.77 -0.52 -5.95
C TYR A 107 4.62 -1.14 -5.16
N ILE A 108 3.47 -0.48 -5.23
CA ILE A 108 2.19 -0.90 -4.67
C ILE A 108 1.09 -0.73 -5.71
N THR A 109 0.14 -1.65 -5.71
CA THR A 109 -1.05 -1.65 -6.57
C THR A 109 -2.30 -1.81 -5.72
N PHE A 110 -3.41 -1.25 -6.18
CA PHE A 110 -4.72 -1.32 -5.51
C PHE A 110 -5.71 -1.99 -6.46
N ASP A 111 -6.58 -2.84 -5.91
CA ASP A 111 -7.56 -3.57 -6.74
C ASP A 111 -8.56 -2.62 -7.42
N ASP A 112 -8.85 -1.46 -6.81
CA ASP A 112 -9.79 -0.45 -7.31
C ASP A 112 -9.13 0.69 -8.12
N VAL A 113 -7.82 0.60 -8.39
CA VAL A 113 -7.07 1.64 -9.11
C VAL A 113 -6.18 1.05 -10.21
N GLU A 114 -6.42 1.42 -11.47
CA GLU A 114 -5.61 1.01 -12.63
C GLU A 114 -4.25 1.75 -12.75
N ASP A 115 -3.61 2.06 -11.61
CA ASP A 115 -2.30 2.72 -11.55
C ASP A 115 -1.36 1.99 -10.59
N TRP A 116 -0.06 2.16 -10.84
CA TRP A 116 0.99 1.68 -9.96
C TRP A 116 1.56 2.89 -9.25
N PHE A 117 1.95 2.71 -7.99
CA PHE A 117 2.49 3.79 -7.18
C PHE A 117 3.87 3.42 -6.67
N ASN A 118 4.79 4.39 -6.65
CA ASN A 118 6.10 4.17 -6.05
C ASN A 118 5.93 3.90 -4.56
N PHE A 119 6.49 2.79 -4.08
CA PHE A 119 6.43 2.37 -2.69
C PHE A 119 7.81 1.92 -2.19
N PRO A 120 8.66 2.90 -1.81
CA PRO A 120 9.98 2.59 -1.29
C PRO A 120 9.90 1.71 -0.02
N PRO A 121 10.70 0.64 0.12
CA PRO A 121 10.63 -0.30 1.24
C PRO A 121 10.75 0.35 2.61
N LYS A 122 11.48 1.47 2.69
CA LYS A 122 11.59 2.28 3.91
C LYS A 122 10.23 2.75 4.48
N LEU A 123 9.20 2.94 3.64
CA LEU A 123 7.85 3.30 4.09
C LEU A 123 7.20 2.16 4.88
N PHE A 124 7.58 0.92 4.55
CA PHE A 124 7.10 -0.30 5.18
C PHE A 124 7.98 -0.67 6.39
N HIS A 125 9.30 -0.72 6.19
CA HIS A 125 10.28 -1.12 7.22
C HIS A 125 10.24 -0.20 8.46
N LYS A 126 9.85 1.07 8.29
CA LYS A 126 9.64 2.01 9.41
C LYS A 126 8.72 1.45 10.49
N TYR A 127 7.80 0.56 10.13
CA TYR A 127 6.77 0.01 11.01
C TYR A 127 7.02 -1.42 11.47
N GLU A 128 8.19 -2.00 11.17
CA GLU A 128 8.55 -3.39 11.50
C GLU A 128 8.27 -3.73 12.97
N LYS A 129 8.62 -2.85 13.91
CA LYS A 129 8.42 -3.09 15.35
C LYS A 129 6.96 -3.15 15.80
N SER A 130 6.04 -2.63 14.98
CA SER A 130 4.60 -2.68 15.23
C SER A 130 3.94 -3.90 14.60
N MET A 131 4.68 -4.69 13.81
CA MET A 131 4.18 -5.89 13.15
C MET A 131 4.21 -7.06 14.14
N ILE A 132 3.05 -7.60 14.42
CA ILE A 132 2.89 -8.80 15.25
C ILE A 132 2.77 -9.98 14.30
N LYS A 133 3.74 -10.90 14.34
CA LYS A 133 3.71 -12.12 13.54
C LYS A 133 2.45 -12.93 13.88
N ILE A 134 1.75 -13.42 12.86
CA ILE A 134 0.56 -14.26 13.01
C ILE A 134 0.89 -15.73 12.72
N SER A 135 0.04 -16.64 13.21
CA SER A 135 0.16 -18.06 12.90
C SER A 135 -0.36 -18.36 11.49
N GLU A 136 0.06 -19.50 10.93
CA GLU A 136 -0.48 -20.00 9.66
C GLU A 136 -2.00 -20.25 9.73
N GLU A 137 -2.51 -20.68 10.89
CA GLU A 137 -3.94 -20.85 11.12
C GLU A 137 -4.68 -19.50 11.03
N GLU A 138 -4.17 -18.46 11.70
CA GLU A 138 -4.76 -17.11 11.64
C GLU A 138 -4.70 -16.57 10.19
N SER A 139 -3.57 -16.73 9.50
CA SER A 139 -3.45 -16.34 8.07
C SER A 139 -4.49 -17.02 7.18
N ARG A 140 -4.66 -18.33 7.34
CA ARG A 140 -5.67 -19.10 6.59
C ARG A 140 -7.09 -18.61 6.87
N GLU A 141 -7.41 -18.31 8.12
CA GLU A 141 -8.72 -17.74 8.47
C GLU A 141 -8.96 -16.39 7.79
N ILE A 142 -7.95 -15.51 7.76
CA ILE A 142 -8.04 -14.23 7.06
C ILE A 142 -8.26 -14.43 5.56
N TRP A 143 -7.53 -15.34 4.92
CA TRP A 143 -7.74 -15.68 3.51
C TRP A 143 -9.17 -16.14 3.20
N GLU A 144 -9.76 -16.98 4.04
CA GLU A 144 -11.14 -17.44 3.86
C GLU A 144 -12.17 -16.32 4.07
N LYS A 145 -11.94 -15.41 5.04
CA LYS A 145 -12.78 -14.21 5.22
C LYS A 145 -12.72 -13.27 4.00
N ILE A 146 -11.58 -13.17 3.34
CA ILE A 146 -11.42 -12.31 2.16
C ILE A 146 -12.11 -12.91 0.93
N LYS A 147 -12.08 -14.24 0.75
CA LYS A 147 -12.74 -14.91 -0.40
C LYS A 147 -14.27 -14.85 -0.33
N THR A 148 -14.83 -14.65 0.86
CA THR A 148 -16.27 -14.70 1.12
C THR A 148 -16.95 -13.33 1.12
N ASN A 149 -16.17 -12.25 1.08
CA ASN A 149 -16.64 -10.87 0.86
C ASN A 149 -16.59 -10.50 -0.62
#